data_AF-A0A3P8MYI5-F1
#
_entry.id   AF-A0A3P8MYI5-F1
#
_cell.length_a   1.000
_cell.length_b   1.000
_cell.length_c   1.000
_cell.angle_alpha   90.00
_cell.angle_beta   90.00
_cell.angle_gamma   90.00
#
_symmetry.space_group_name_H-M   'P 1'
#
loop_
_entity.id
_entity.type
_entity.pdbx_description
1 polymer ?
#
loop_
_entity_poly.entity_id
_entity_poly.type
_entity_poly.pdbx_seq_one_letter_code
_entity_poly.pdbx_strand_id
1 'polypeptide(L)' 'YKTVRTSQEVYVHPSSVLFRVNPKWVIYNSLVSTDRQYMRNVISIDPSWLREAAPHFYQHQQPNPIAH' A
#
# COMPACT_ATOMS: atom_id res chain seq x y z
N TYR A 1 4.47 -8.12 1.39
CA TYR A 1 3.99 -6.89 0.71
C TYR A 1 5.08 -5.83 0.75
N LYS A 2 5.03 -4.83 -0.13
CA LYS A 2 5.94 -3.67 -0.11
C LYS A 2 5.14 -2.38 -0.06
N THR A 3 5.55 -1.44 0.78
CA THR A 3 4.90 -0.12 0.87
C THR A 3 5.21 0.72 -0.36
N VAL A 4 4.22 1.48 -0.85
CA VAL A 4 4.36 2.28 -2.09
C VAL A 4 5.44 3.36 -2.00
N ARG A 5 5.63 4.00 -0.84
CA ARG A 5 6.56 5.15 -0.71
C ARG A 5 8.01 4.75 -0.48
N THR A 6 8.25 3.81 0.44
CA THR A 6 9.61 3.48 0.91
C THR A 6 10.08 2.11 0.46
N SER A 7 9.24 1.36 -0.29
CA SER A 7 9.49 -0.04 -0.66
C SER A 7 9.83 -0.97 0.53
N GLN A 8 9.41 -0.59 1.74
CA GLN A 8 9.63 -1.36 2.96
C GLN A 8 8.84 -2.67 2.90
N GLU A 9 9.48 -3.77 3.30
CA GLU A 9 8.84 -5.07 3.42
C GLU A 9 7.92 -5.11 4.65
N VAL A 10 6.66 -5.46 4.41
CA VAL A 10 5.62 -5.56 5.43
C VAL A 10 4.72 -6.78 5.17
N TYR A 11 4.10 -7.30 6.23
CA TYR A 11 3.30 -8.53 6.20
C TYR A 11 1.89 -8.27 6.72
N VAL A 12 0.89 -8.98 6.20
CA VAL A 12 -0.46 -8.95 6.81
C VAL A 12 -0.40 -9.68 8.14
N HIS A 13 -0.96 -9.09 9.21
CA HIS A 13 -0.98 -9.74 10.51
C HIS A 13 -1.82 -11.05 10.46
N PRO A 14 -1.38 -12.17 11.09
CA PRO A 14 -2.07 -13.45 11.02
C PRO A 14 -3.53 -13.45 11.50
N SER A 15 -3.91 -12.49 12.36
CA SER A 15 -5.30 -12.32 12.82
C SER A 15 -6.25 -11.74 11.78
N SER A 16 -5.73 -11.20 10.66
CA SER A 16 -6.58 -10.65 9.59
C SER A 16 -7.12 -11.78 8.72
N VAL A 17 -8.38 -11.68 8.34
CA VAL A 17 -9.01 -12.58 7.35
C VAL A 17 -8.27 -12.58 6.00
N LEU A 18 -7.60 -11.46 5.66
CA LEU A 18 -6.85 -11.32 4.42
C LEU A 18 -5.51 -12.07 4.42
N PHE A 19 -5.06 -12.59 5.58
CA PHE A 19 -3.82 -13.35 5.67
C PHE A 19 -3.82 -14.58 4.74
N ARG A 20 -4.98 -15.23 4.57
CA ARG A 20 -5.11 -16.41 3.69
C ARG A 20 -5.57 -16.07 2.27
N VAL A 21 -6.21 -14.92 2.07
CA VAL A 21 -6.71 -14.49 0.75
C VAL A 21 -5.57 -13.95 -0.13
N ASN A 22 -4.54 -13.36 0.49
CA ASN A 22 -3.38 -12.79 -0.19
C ASN A 22 -3.72 -11.89 -1.40
N PRO A 23 -4.56 -10.85 -1.23
CA PRO A 23 -4.91 -9.92 -2.30
C PRO A 23 -3.68 -9.19 -2.83
N LYS A 24 -3.68 -8.80 -4.12
CA LYS A 24 -2.54 -8.11 -4.76
C LYS A 24 -2.25 -6.74 -4.15
N TRP A 25 -3.29 -5.99 -3.80
CA TRP A 25 -3.19 -4.63 -3.27
C TRP A 25 -4.03 -4.47 -2.01
N VAL A 26 -3.45 -3.79 -1.03
CA VAL A 26 -4.09 -3.53 0.26
C VAL A 26 -3.76 -2.13 0.76
N ILE A 27 -4.67 -1.58 1.56
CA ILE A 27 -4.42 -0.45 2.46
C ILE A 27 -4.40 -0.97 3.89
N TYR A 28 -3.57 -0.36 4.74
CA TYR A 28 -3.51 -0.65 6.17
C TYR A 28 -3.58 0.65 6.99
N ASN A 29 -4.13 0.57 8.19
CA ASN A 29 -4.22 1.73 9.09
C ASN A 29 -2.95 1.92 9.94
N SER A 30 -2.35 0.82 10.41
CA SER A 30 -1.21 0.89 11.33
C SER A 30 -0.25 -0.27 11.13
N LEU A 31 1.01 -0.04 11.51
CA LEU A 31 2.05 -1.07 11.59
C LEU A 31 2.30 -1.43 13.06
N VAL A 32 2.55 -2.70 13.31
CA VAL A 32 3.06 -3.20 14.58
C VAL A 32 4.42 -3.84 14.34
N SER A 33 5.40 -3.42 15.13
CA SER A 33 6.74 -3.98 15.13
C SER A 33 6.86 -5.01 16.24
N THR A 34 6.99 -6.28 15.85
CA THR A 34 7.46 -7.35 16.74
C THR A 34 8.77 -7.89 16.19
N ASP A 35 8.79 -9.10 15.63
CA ASP A 35 9.92 -9.68 14.89
C ASP A 35 9.93 -9.25 13.41
N ARG A 36 8.76 -8.90 12.88
CA ARG A 36 8.56 -8.36 11.54
C ARG A 36 7.54 -7.22 11.60
N GLN A 37 7.50 -6.43 10.53
CA GLN A 37 6.52 -5.36 10.40
C GLN A 37 5.18 -5.92 9.92
N TYR A 38 4.17 -5.89 10.80
CA TYR A 38 2.84 -6.40 10.50
C TYR A 38 1.82 -5.28 10.34
N MET A 39 1.04 -5.34 9.25
CA MET A 39 -0.07 -4.47 8.94
C MET A 39 -1.32 -4.87 9.73
N ARG A 40 -1.97 -3.89 10.39
CA ARG A 40 -3.27 -4.05 11.06
C ARG A 40 -4.36 -3.19 10.41
N ASN A 41 -5.61 -3.67 10.53
CA ASN A 41 -6.80 -3.13 9.88
C ASN A 41 -6.57 -3.00 8.37
N VAL A 42 -6.48 -4.17 7.72
CA VAL A 42 -6.12 -4.29 6.31
C VAL A 42 -7.39 -4.51 5.49
N ILE A 43 -7.50 -3.81 4.35
CA ILE A 43 -8.56 -4.00 3.36
C ILE A 43 -7.95 -4.20 1.97
N SER A 44 -8.55 -5.05 1.14
CA SER A 44 -8.20 -5.18 -0.27
C SER A 44 -8.77 -4.01 -1.08
N ILE A 45 -8.00 -3.50 -2.04
CA ILE A 45 -8.42 -2.37 -2.87
C ILE A 45 -8.05 -2.57 -4.34
N ASP A 46 -8.73 -1.85 -5.23
CA ASP A 46 -8.19 -1.56 -6.56
C ASP A 46 -7.33 -0.27 -6.51
N PRO A 47 -6.10 -0.27 -7.04
CA PRO A 47 -5.25 0.92 -7.08
C PRO A 47 -5.86 2.13 -7.81
N SER A 48 -6.81 1.92 -8.72
CA SER A 48 -7.53 3.01 -9.40
C SER A 48 -8.20 3.95 -8.40
N TRP A 49 -8.78 3.42 -7.33
CA TRP A 49 -9.50 4.18 -6.32
C TRP A 49 -8.62 5.20 -5.60
N LEU A 50 -7.32 4.91 -5.42
CA LEU A 50 -6.38 5.84 -4.81
C LEU A 50 -6.12 7.05 -5.71
N ARG A 51 -6.05 6.84 -7.03
CA ARG A 51 -5.86 7.92 -8.01
C ARG A 51 -7.10 8.80 -8.09
N GLU A 52 -8.29 8.22 -7.93
CA GLU A 52 -9.55 8.96 -7.89
C GLU A 52 -9.72 9.74 -6.59
N ALA A 53 -9.43 9.11 -5.44
CA ALA A 53 -9.61 9.72 -4.12
C ALA A 53 -8.59 10.81 -3.79
N ALA A 54 -7.34 10.65 -4.24
CA ALA A 54 -6.27 11.62 -3.99
C ALA A 54 -5.28 11.68 -5.16
N PRO A 55 -5.69 12.27 -6.30
CA PRO A 55 -4.87 12.31 -7.51
C PRO A 55 -3.52 12.99 -7.28
N HIS A 56 -3.47 14.09 -6.54
CA HIS A 56 -2.23 14.83 -6.25
C HIS A 56 -1.21 14.03 -5.41
N PHE A 57 -1.65 13.03 -4.64
CA PHE A 57 -0.79 12.24 -3.78
C PHE A 57 -0.31 10.94 -4.46
N TYR A 58 -1.15 10.36 -5.32
CA TYR A 58 -0.90 9.08 -5.99
C TYR A 58 -0.62 9.18 -7.49
N GLN A 59 -0.67 10.38 -8.09
CA GLN A 59 -0.06 10.61 -9.40
C GLN A 59 1.45 10.57 -9.25
N HIS A 60 2.08 9.64 -9.97
CA HIS A 60 3.50 9.74 -10.26
C HIS A 60 3.75 11.13 -10.82
N GLN A 61 4.66 11.90 -10.21
CA GLN A 61 5.24 13.06 -10.90
C GLN A 61 5.72 12.53 -12.25
N GLN A 62 5.01 12.89 -13.32
CA GLN A 62 5.53 12.67 -14.66
C GLN A 62 6.90 13.35 -14.66
N PRO A 63 7.99 12.68 -15.05
CA PRO A 63 9.21 13.41 -15.33
C PRO A 63 8.82 14.41 -16.41
N ASN A 64 8.90 15.69 -16.08
CA ASN A 64 8.62 16.78 -16.99
C ASN A 64 9.37 16.47 -18.29
N PRO A 65 8.69 16.19 -19.43
CA PRO A 65 9.39 16.10 -20.69
C PRO A 65 10.00 17.47 -20.90
N ILE A 66 11.32 17.55 -20.76
CA ILE A 66 12.09 18.78 -20.90
C ILE A 66 11.64 19.42 -22.22
N ALA A 67 11.01 20.58 -22.12
CA ALA A 67 10.68 21.40 -23.26
C ALA A 67 11.99 21.96 -23.83
N HIS A 68 12.11 21.85 -25.16
CA HIS A 68 13.16 22.35 -26.07
C HIS A 68 14.41 21.49 -26.24
#